data_AF-A0A1C5HXT0-F1
#
_entry.id   AF-A0A1C5HXT0-F1
#
_cell.length_a   1.000
_cell.length_b   1.000
_cell.length_c   1.000
_cell.angle_alpha   90.00
_cell.angle_beta   90.00
_cell.angle_gamma   90.00
#
_symmetry.space_group_name_H-M   'P 1'
#
loop_
_entity.id
_entity.type
_entity.pdbx_description
1 polymer ?
#
loop_
_entity_poly.entity_id
_entity_poly.type
_entity_poly.pdbx_seq_one_letter_code
_entity_poly.pdbx_strand_id
1 'polypeptide(L)' 'MRRVRYDEYLVATALTLARRHRSVWSWRRWRWVCRCGADLPCRNRHRIPISSAHWPEQER' A
#
# COMPACT_ATOMS: atom_id res chain seq x y z
N MET A 1 -19.13 -1.31 -18.97
CA MET A 1 -18.12 -1.73 -17.97
C MET A 1 -17.20 -0.56 -17.68
N ARG A 2 -17.01 -0.23 -16.41
CA ARG A 2 -16.18 0.91 -15.98
C ARG A 2 -14.71 0.45 -16.01
N ARG A 3 -13.97 0.79 -17.07
CA ARG A 3 -12.54 0.46 -17.19
C ARG A 3 -11.76 1.33 -16.20
N VAL A 4 -11.13 0.70 -15.21
CA VAL A 4 -10.26 1.39 -14.23
C VAL A 4 -8.89 1.59 -14.88
N ARG A 5 -8.39 2.81 -14.86
CA ARG A 5 -7.04 3.09 -15.37
C ARG A 5 -6.00 2.59 -14.37
N TYR A 6 -4.81 2.26 -14.86
CA TYR A 6 -3.73 1.81 -13.97
C TYR A 6 -3.37 2.88 -12.92
N ASP A 7 -3.47 4.17 -13.25
CA ASP A 7 -3.22 5.25 -12.30
C ASP A 7 -4.27 5.29 -11.17
N GLU A 8 -5.56 5.13 -11.50
CA GLU A 8 -6.64 5.03 -10.52
C GLU A 8 -6.42 3.85 -9.56
N TYR A 9 -5.95 2.71 -10.09
CA TYR A 9 -5.56 1.57 -9.28
C TYR A 9 -4.36 1.87 -8.36
N LEU A 10 -3.33 2.55 -8.88
CA LEU A 10 -2.18 2.96 -8.07
C LEU A 10 -2.60 3.92 -6.95
N VAL A 11 -3.46 4.90 -7.23
CA VAL A 11 -3.98 5.84 -6.24
C VAL A 11 -4.81 5.10 -5.19
N ALA A 12 -5.72 4.22 -5.59
CA ALA A 12 -6.52 3.42 -4.66
C ALA A 12 -5.65 2.51 -3.78
N THR A 13 -4.60 1.93 -4.37
CA THR A 13 -3.62 1.10 -3.64
C THR A 13 -2.83 1.93 -2.64
N ALA A 14 -2.32 3.10 -3.04
CA ALA A 14 -1.59 4.02 -2.18
C ALA A 14 -2.44 4.47 -0.98
N LEU A 15 -3.71 4.84 -1.22
CA LEU A 15 -4.67 5.19 -0.17
C LEU A 15 -4.93 4.02 0.79
N THR A 16 -5.09 2.81 0.25
CA THR A 16 -5.31 1.60 1.05
C THR A 16 -4.11 1.29 1.93
N LEU A 17 -2.90 1.41 1.39
CA LEU A 17 -1.66 1.25 2.16
C LEU A 17 -1.55 2.32 3.24
N ALA A 18 -1.76 3.60 2.91
CA ALA A 18 -1.72 4.70 3.87
C ALA A 18 -2.68 4.48 5.05
N ARG A 19 -3.92 4.05 4.80
CA ARG A 19 -4.88 3.70 5.86
C ARG A 19 -4.43 2.53 6.74
N ARG A 20 -3.65 1.60 6.19
CA ARG A 20 -3.10 0.46 6.93
C ARG A 20 -1.98 0.88 7.88
N HIS A 21 -1.27 1.96 7.56
CA HIS A 21 -0.21 2.53 8.38
C HIS A 21 -0.78 3.33 9.56
N ARG A 22 -1.06 2.64 10.66
CA ARG A 22 -1.34 3.26 11.97
C ARG A 22 -0.24 2.96 12.98
N SER A 23 0.02 3.88 13.90
CA SER A 23 0.87 3.61 15.06
C SER A 23 0.22 2.56 15.96
N VAL A 24 0.99 1.56 16.37
CA VAL A 24 0.57 0.53 17.33
C VAL A 24 1.67 0.35 18.36
N TRP A 25 1.29 0.10 19.60
CA TRP A 25 2.23 -0.23 20.65
C TRP A 25 2.73 -1.67 20.46
N SER A 26 4.05 -1.86 20.39
CA SER A 26 4.67 -3.19 20.36
C SER A 26 5.17 -3.55 21.74
N TRP A 27 4.47 -4.46 22.42
CA TRP A 27 4.93 -5.02 23.69
C TRP A 27 6.27 -5.74 23.57
N ARG A 28 6.53 -6.39 22.43
CA ARG A 28 7.80 -7.10 22.17
C ARG A 28 8.99 -6.14 22.05
N ARG A 29 8.79 -4.96 21.48
CA ARG A 29 9.85 -3.95 21.27
C ARG A 29 9.79 -2.79 22.26
N TRP A 30 8.80 -2.78 23.16
CA TRP A 30 8.53 -1.69 24.12
C TRP A 30 8.52 -0.30 23.48
N ARG A 31 7.97 -0.18 22.27
CA ARG A 31 7.91 1.09 21.53
C ARG A 31 6.73 1.17 20.57
N TRP A 32 6.41 2.38 20.15
CA TRP A 32 5.47 2.62 19.04
C TRP A 32 6.10 2.20 17.71
N VAL A 33 5.44 1.29 17.01
CA VAL A 33 5.80 0.86 15.66
C VAL A 33 4.62 1.07 14.73
N CYS A 34 4.84 1.01 13.43
CA CYS A 34 3.74 0.97 12.49
C CYS A 34 3.07 -0.42 12.49
N ARG A 35 1.76 -0.49 12.24
CA ARG A 35 1.00 -1.76 12.11
C ARG A 35 1.61 -2.72 11.09
N CYS A 36 2.38 -2.24 10.12
CA CYS A 36 3.11 -3.07 9.16
C CYS A 36 4.39 -3.73 9.74
N GLY A 37 4.75 -3.47 11.00
CA GLY A 37 5.93 -4.03 11.68
C GLY A 37 7.23 -3.20 11.52
N ALA A 38 7.21 -2.16 10.69
CA ALA A 38 8.31 -1.22 10.55
C ALA A 38 8.30 -0.14 11.64
N ASP A 39 9.45 0.47 11.87
CA ASP A 39 9.57 1.60 12.79
C ASP A 39 8.97 2.87 12.23
N LEU A 40 8.65 3.80 13.14
CA LEU A 40 8.14 5.13 12.80
C LEU A 40 9.31 6.13 12.65
N PRO A 41 9.27 7.04 11.67
CA PRO A 41 8.28 7.15 10.59
C PRO A 41 8.37 5.96 9.63
N CYS A 42 7.20 5.46 9.21
CA CYS A 42 7.16 4.25 8.41
C CYS A 42 7.70 4.49 6.99
N ARG A 43 8.86 3.89 6.68
CA ARG A 43 9.49 3.92 5.35
C ARG A 43 9.38 2.60 4.61
N ASN A 44 8.44 1.74 5.01
CA ASN A 44 8.31 0.40 4.42
C ASN A 44 7.78 0.50 2.97
N ARG A 45 8.48 -0.14 2.04
CA ARG A 45 8.07 -0.22 0.64
C ARG A 45 7.20 -1.46 0.45
N HIS A 46 5.91 -1.26 0.18
CA HIS A 46 5.01 -2.37 -0.16
C HIS A 46 5.15 -2.72 -1.63
N ARG A 47 5.26 -4.01 -1.94
CA ARG A 47 5.13 -4.48 -3.31
C ARG A 47 3.66 -4.40 -3.72
N ILE A 48 3.42 -3.77 -4.87
CA ILE A 48 2.10 -3.72 -5.49
C ILE A 48 1.88 -5.06 -6.21
N PRO A 49 0.74 -5.73 -6.01
CA PRO A 49 0.54 -7.09 -6.52
C PRO A 49 0.42 -7.17 -8.03
N ILE A 50 0.01 -6.10 -8.72
CA ILE A 50 -0.13 -6.05 -10.18
C ILE A 50 0.83 -5.00 -10.74
N SER A 51 1.80 -5.45 -11.53
CA SER A 51 2.67 -4.54 -12.30
C SER A 51 1.90 -3.94 -13.49
N SER A 52 2.34 -2.76 -13.94
CA SER A 52 1.77 -2.12 -15.14
C SER A 52 1.78 -3.02 -16.38
N ALA A 53 2.82 -3.86 -16.52
CA ALA A 53 2.97 -4.81 -17.61
C ALA A 53 1.89 -5.93 -17.65
N HIS A 54 1.23 -6.19 -16.52
CA HIS A 54 0.12 -7.14 -16.44
C HIS A 54 -1.24 -6.44 -16.27
N TRP A 55 -1.28 -5.11 -16.39
CA TRP A 55 -2.55 -4.43 -16.38
C TRP A 55 -3.32 -4.86 -17.62
N PRO A 56 -4.61 -5.19 -17.52
CA PRO A 56 -5.45 -5.41 -18.68
C PRO A 56 -5.50 -4.07 -19.43
N GLU A 57 -4.56 -3.87 -20.36
CA GLU A 57 -4.53 -2.65 -21.13
C GLU A 57 -5.83 -2.57 -21.91
N GLN A 58 -6.37 -1.37 -21.87
CA GLN A 58 -7.56 -0.96 -22.58
C GLN A 58 -7.32 -1.26 -24.06
N GLU A 59 -7.83 -2.40 -24.50
CA GLU A 59 -8.09 -2.72 -25.90
C GLU A 59 -8.43 -1.42 -26.64
N ARG A 60 -7.47 -0.98 -27.45
CA ARG A 60 -7.65 0.03 -28.47
C ARG A 60 -6.82 -0.35 -29.67
#